data_AF-A0A0F2SGA9-F1
#
_entry.id   AF-A0A0F2SGA9-F1
#
_cell.length_a   1.000
_cell.length_b   1.000
_cell.length_c   1.000
_cell.angle_alpha   90.00
_cell.angle_beta   90.00
_cell.angle_gamma   90.00
#
_symmetry.space_group_name_H-M   'P 1'
#
loop_
_entity.id
_entity.type
_entity.pdbx_description
1 polymer ?
#
loop_
_entity_poly.entity_id
_entity_poly.type
_entity_poly.pdbx_seq_one_letter_code
_entity_poly.pdbx_strand_id
1 'polypeptide(L)'
;MEKRAKKRQHGGAKGVGTSGGIVTAPAYVIFGSGDFSKLKPGDVLVAVTTTSAWTPLFASASAVVTDIGGPLSHSSIVAREYGIPAVMATR
;
A
#
# COMPACT_ATOMS: atom_id res chain seq x y z
N MET A 1 13.90 -17.35 34.13
CA MET A 1 14.09 -15.95 33.69
C MET A 1 13.59 -15.84 32.25
N GLU A 2 12.31 -15.55 32.05
CA GLU A 2 11.70 -15.46 30.73
C GLU A 2 11.47 -13.98 30.41
N LYS A 3 12.36 -13.39 29.61
CA LYS A 3 12.25 -11.99 29.20
C LYS A 3 11.10 -11.89 28.19
N ARG A 4 9.91 -11.50 28.64
CA ARG A 4 8.79 -11.07 27.78
C ARG A 4 9.32 -10.04 26.78
N ALA A 5 9.39 -10.41 25.51
CA ALA A 5 9.73 -9.49 24.43
C ALA A 5 8.69 -8.36 24.40
N LYS A 6 9.14 -7.15 24.71
CA LYS A 6 8.34 -5.92 24.70
C LYS A 6 7.82 -5.75 23.26
N LYS A 7 6.52 -5.97 23.04
CA LYS A 7 5.87 -5.74 21.74
C LYS A 7 6.09 -4.26 21.40
N ARG A 8 6.98 -3.96 20.45
CA ARG A 8 7.21 -2.60 19.96
C ARG A 8 5.87 -2.12 19.39
N GLN A 9 5.22 -1.18 20.07
CA GLN A 9 4.14 -0.42 19.45
C GLN A 9 4.81 0.51 18.44
N HIS A 10 4.89 0.05 17.20
CA HIS A 10 5.16 0.95 16.08
C HIS A 10 3.85 1.72 15.87
N GLY A 11 3.90 3.06 15.96
CA GLY A 11 2.78 3.88 15.55
C GLY A 11 2.47 3.59 14.09
N GLY A 12 1.36 2.91 13.81
CA GLY A 12 0.92 2.61 12.45
C GLY A 12 0.19 3.81 11.87
N ALA A 13 0.43 4.12 10.59
CA ALA A 13 -0.38 5.06 9.84
C ALA A 13 -1.85 4.59 9.84
N LYS A 14 -2.80 5.51 9.99
CA LYS A 14 -4.23 5.21 9.96
C LYS A 14 -4.81 5.66 8.63
N GLY A 15 -5.80 4.93 8.13
CA GLY A 15 -6.54 5.30 6.93
C GLY A 15 -7.82 4.51 6.80
N VAL A 16 -8.42 4.55 5.62
CA VAL A 16 -9.63 3.81 5.24
C VAL A 16 -9.22 2.55 4.49
N GLY A 17 -9.49 1.38 5.07
CA GLY A 17 -9.29 0.10 4.37
C GLY A 17 -10.30 -0.04 3.23
N THR A 18 -9.84 -0.28 2.00
CA THR A 18 -10.69 -0.39 0.80
C THR A 18 -10.58 -1.73 0.07
N SER A 19 -9.58 -2.53 0.41
CA SER A 19 -9.42 -3.92 -0.04
C SER A 19 -8.84 -4.75 1.11
N GLY A 20 -9.40 -5.95 1.32
CA GLY A 20 -9.10 -6.77 2.50
C GLY A 20 -7.83 -7.61 2.36
N GLY A 21 -7.25 -7.98 3.50
CA GLY A 21 -6.11 -8.89 3.61
C GLY A 21 -5.01 -8.34 4.51
N ILE A 22 -3.97 -9.14 4.74
CA ILE A 22 -2.85 -8.81 5.62
C ILE A 22 -1.55 -9.22 4.91
N VAL A 23 -0.60 -8.30 4.83
CA VAL A 23 0.73 -8.56 4.26
C VAL A 23 1.81 -7.85 5.08
N THR A 24 3.03 -8.39 5.05
CA THR A 24 4.23 -7.73 5.57
C THR A 24 5.29 -7.77 4.47
N ALA A 25 5.67 -6.60 3.98
CA ALA A 25 6.65 -6.44 2.91
C ALA A 25 7.32 -5.05 3.01
N PRO A 26 8.45 -4.82 2.30
CA PRO A 26 9.06 -3.49 2.23
C PRO A 26 8.09 -2.47 1.67
N ALA A 27 8.02 -1.29 2.30
CA ALA A 27 7.27 -0.16 1.75
C ALA A 27 8.15 0.61 0.76
N TYR A 28 7.64 0.85 -0.44
CA TYR A 28 8.31 1.64 -1.47
C TYR A 28 7.47 2.87 -1.83
N VAL A 29 8.02 4.05 -1.54
CA VAL A 29 7.35 5.34 -1.77
C VAL A 29 7.66 5.82 -3.19
N ILE A 30 6.61 6.03 -3.98
CA ILE A 30 6.69 6.47 -5.38
C ILE A 30 6.19 7.91 -5.47
N PHE A 31 7.05 8.83 -5.89
CA PHE A 31 6.68 10.24 -6.08
C PHE A 31 6.28 10.54 -7.53
N GLY A 32 6.65 9.68 -8.48
CA GLY A 32 6.28 9.82 -9.89
C GLY A 32 6.81 8.68 -10.77
N SER A 33 6.61 8.82 -12.09
CA SER A 33 6.96 7.79 -13.09
C SER A 33 8.44 7.41 -13.11
N GLY A 34 9.34 8.32 -12.74
CA GLY A 34 10.78 8.04 -12.63
C GLY A 34 11.15 7.02 -11.55
N ASP A 35 10.23 6.72 -10.62
CA ASP A 35 10.44 5.73 -9.55
C ASP A 35 9.81 4.37 -9.87
N PHE A 36 9.08 4.23 -10.98
CA PHE A 36 8.32 3.00 -11.28
C PHE A 36 9.20 1.76 -11.39
N SER A 37 10.39 1.89 -11.98
CA SER A 37 11.33 0.79 -12.16
C SER A 37 12.00 0.31 -10.86
N LYS A 38 11.84 1.06 -9.77
CA LYS A 38 12.46 0.77 -8.48
C LYS A 38 11.54 -0.04 -7.56
N LEU A 39 10.23 -0.06 -7.84
CA LEU A 39 9.28 -0.94 -7.16
C LEU A 39 9.60 -2.40 -7.51
N LYS A 40 9.80 -3.24 -6.50
CA LYS A 40 10.08 -4.67 -6.73
C LYS A 40 8.79 -5.48 -6.60
N PRO A 41 8.72 -6.64 -7.28
CA PRO A 41 7.63 -7.59 -7.05
C PRO A 41 7.52 -7.95 -5.56
N GLY A 42 6.31 -7.82 -5.00
CA GLY A 42 6.01 -8.07 -3.61
C GLY A 42 6.13 -6.87 -2.67
N ASP A 43 6.63 -5.71 -3.12
CA ASP A 43 6.68 -4.50 -2.28
C ASP A 43 5.28 -3.92 -2.02
N VAL A 44 5.15 -3.13 -0.95
CA VAL A 44 3.97 -2.29 -0.71
C VAL A 44 4.15 -0.97 -1.46
N LEU A 45 3.27 -0.69 -2.41
CA LEU A 45 3.22 0.57 -3.14
C LEU A 45 2.67 1.67 -2.23
N VAL A 46 3.46 2.71 -1.99
CA VAL A 46 3.04 3.89 -1.21
C VAL A 46 3.13 5.13 -2.09
N ALA A 47 2.06 5.92 -2.19
CA ALA A 47 2.04 7.13 -3.01
C ALA A 47 1.03 8.16 -2.48
N VAL A 48 1.18 9.43 -2.85
CA VAL A 48 0.17 10.44 -2.51
C VAL A 48 -1.17 10.13 -3.19
N THR A 49 -1.13 9.78 -4.47
CA THR A 49 -2.29 9.36 -5.28
C THR A 49 -1.82 8.52 -6.46
N THR A 50 -2.76 7.88 -7.16
CA THR A 50 -2.47 7.08 -8.35
C THR A 50 -3.39 7.46 -9.50
N THR A 51 -2.97 7.19 -10.73
CA THR A 51 -3.77 7.32 -11.95
C THR A 51 -3.67 6.03 -12.75
N SER A 52 -4.46 5.90 -13.83
CA SER A 52 -4.46 4.70 -14.68
C SER A 52 -3.10 4.31 -15.26
N ALA A 53 -2.13 5.23 -15.31
CA ALA A 53 -0.76 4.93 -15.72
C ALA A 53 -0.01 4.01 -14.72
N TRP A 54 -0.51 3.89 -13.49
CA TRP A 54 0.11 3.14 -12.40
C TRP A 54 -0.37 1.69 -12.35
N THR A 55 -1.43 1.32 -13.08
CA THR A 55 -2.02 -0.03 -13.07
C THR A 55 -1.00 -1.17 -13.20
N PRO A 56 0.04 -1.10 -14.07
CA PRO A 56 1.04 -2.16 -14.14
C PRO A 56 1.80 -2.41 -12.83
N LEU A 57 1.94 -1.40 -11.98
CA LEU A 57 2.59 -1.51 -10.67
C LEU A 57 1.74 -2.33 -9.68
N PHE A 58 0.41 -2.28 -9.79
CA PHE A 58 -0.49 -3.03 -8.92
C PHE A 58 -0.36 -4.53 -9.14
N ALA A 59 -0.06 -4.97 -10.37
CA ALA A 59 0.22 -6.37 -10.66
C ALA A 59 1.50 -6.88 -9.97
N SER A 60 2.43 -5.98 -9.64
CA SER A 60 3.69 -6.33 -8.95
C SER A 60 3.61 -6.10 -7.44
N ALA A 61 2.75 -5.20 -6.97
CA ALA A 61 2.64 -4.85 -5.56
C ALA A 61 1.93 -5.93 -4.74
N SER A 62 2.30 -6.07 -3.47
CA SER A 62 1.60 -6.95 -2.54
C SER A 62 0.52 -6.23 -1.72
N ALA A 63 0.58 -4.90 -1.66
CA ALA A 63 -0.45 -4.01 -1.10
C ALA A 63 -0.25 -2.59 -1.62
N VAL A 64 -1.27 -1.74 -1.42
CA VAL A 64 -1.22 -0.31 -1.76
C VAL A 64 -1.66 0.57 -0.60
N VAL A 65 -0.94 1.68 -0.41
CA VAL A 65 -1.28 2.73 0.56
C VAL A 65 -1.25 4.09 -0.13
N THR A 66 -2.31 4.89 0.00
CA THR A 66 -2.32 6.26 -0.52
C THR A 66 -2.87 7.31 0.44
N ASP A 67 -2.31 8.52 0.36
CA ASP A 67 -2.75 9.68 1.14
C ASP A 67 -4.09 10.25 0.62
N ILE A 68 -4.32 10.17 -0.69
CA ILE A 68 -5.53 10.64 -1.35
C ILE A 68 -6.26 9.44 -1.94
N GLY A 69 -7.57 9.38 -1.69
CA GLY A 69 -8.44 8.35 -2.23
C GLY A 69 -9.63 8.10 -1.32
N GLY A 70 -10.45 7.14 -1.73
CA GLY A 70 -11.60 6.68 -0.99
C GLY A 70 -12.11 5.36 -1.57
N PRO A 71 -13.17 4.75 -1.01
CA PRO A 71 -13.60 3.40 -1.39
C PRO A 71 -13.89 3.17 -2.89
N LEU A 72 -14.20 4.24 -3.63
CA LEU A 72 -14.48 4.20 -5.08
C LEU A 72 -13.37 4.82 -5.94
N SER A 73 -12.22 5.17 -5.34
CA SER A 73 -11.08 5.73 -6.06
C SER A 73 -10.41 4.69 -6.97
N HIS A 74 -9.63 5.17 -7.93
CA HIS A 74 -8.88 4.32 -8.86
C HIS A 74 -8.03 3.27 -8.14
N SER A 75 -7.21 3.67 -7.16
CA SER A 75 -6.39 2.76 -6.36
C SER A 75 -7.22 1.69 -5.64
N SER A 76 -8.37 2.05 -5.08
CA SER A 76 -9.26 1.10 -4.40
C SER A 76 -9.92 0.11 -5.34
N ILE A 77 -10.34 0.54 -6.54
CA ILE A 77 -10.93 -0.34 -7.54
C ILE A 77 -9.87 -1.34 -8.02
N VAL A 78 -8.72 -0.84 -8.47
CA VAL A 78 -7.65 -1.69 -9.02
C VAL A 78 -7.10 -2.65 -7.96
N ALA A 79 -6.93 -2.21 -6.70
CA ALA A 79 -6.48 -3.12 -5.64
C ALA A 79 -7.43 -4.30 -5.41
N ARG A 80 -8.75 -4.10 -5.54
CA ARG A 80 -9.74 -5.18 -5.43
C ARG A 80 -9.68 -6.12 -6.64
N GLU A 81 -9.48 -5.58 -7.83
CA GLU A 81 -9.31 -6.39 -9.06
C GLU A 81 -8.09 -7.31 -8.97
N TYR A 82 -6.98 -6.82 -8.39
CA TYR A 82 -5.76 -7.61 -8.15
C TYR A 82 -5.80 -8.42 -6.85
N GLY A 83 -6.83 -8.27 -6.01
CA GLY A 83 -6.96 -9.00 -4.75
C GLY A 83 -5.90 -8.65 -3.70
N ILE A 84 -5.32 -7.44 -3.75
CA ILE A 84 -4.29 -7.00 -2.81
C ILE A 84 -4.87 -6.08 -1.72
N PRO A 85 -4.37 -6.12 -0.47
CA PRO A 85 -4.79 -5.23 0.60
C PRO A 85 -4.56 -3.76 0.25
N ALA A 86 -5.47 -2.89 0.70
CA ALA A 86 -5.42 -1.47 0.33
C ALA A 86 -5.90 -0.55 1.46
N VAL A 87 -5.15 0.52 1.71
CA VAL A 87 -5.50 1.61 2.63
C VAL A 87 -5.42 2.95 1.90
N MET A 88 -6.46 3.76 1.99
CA MET A 88 -6.54 5.10 1.41
C MET A 88 -6.66 6.16 2.50
N ALA A 89 -6.53 7.44 2.13
CA ALA A 89 -6.75 8.57 3.03
C ALA A 89 -5.89 8.48 4.31
N THR A 90 -4.59 8.17 4.14
CA THR A 90 -3.67 8.01 5.26
C THR A 90 -3.41 9.30 6.04
N ARG A 91 -3.22 9.17 7.36
CA ARG A 91 -2.92 10.22 8.34
C ARG A 91 -2.16 9.69 9.57
#